data_AF-M8DB01-F1
#
_entry.id   AF-M8DB01-F1
#
_cell.length_a   1.000
_cell.length_b   1.000
_cell.length_c   1.000
_cell.angle_alpha   90.00
_cell.angle_beta   90.00
_cell.angle_gamma   90.00
#
_symmetry.space_group_name_H-M   'P 1'
#
loop_
_entity.id
_entity.type
_entity.pdbx_description
1 polymer ?
#
loop_
_entity_poly.entity_id
_entity_poly.type
_entity_poly.pdbx_seq_one_letter_code
_entity_poly.pdbx_strand_id
1 'polypeptide(L)'
;MKRWLILFVAAALFAGCNAGPQDEKGKAKTTQRQERQIAVQKLGESKADTVIFLNRAEHVWEELYFAAMESKRKPIREDGLTYRALPSRFDSREKIVSYFSRYWTRPLAERMYDNLTTKVVKGKVYLAGPSALYPVLISTGNTSLEKTEDGLLVTVNEATSPSFASERTITYLLVRDKKTKRYEIKSRTGAYGSEQFE
;
A
#
# COMPACT_ATOMS: atom_id res chain seq x y z
N MET A 1 -14.49 -71.62 27.12
CA MET A 1 -13.66 -72.08 28.27
C MET A 1 -12.27 -71.47 28.16
N LYS A 2 -11.66 -71.16 29.31
CA LYS A 2 -10.31 -70.63 29.56
C LYS A 2 -10.11 -69.10 29.45
N ARG A 3 -10.29 -68.50 30.64
CA ARG A 3 -9.60 -67.32 31.16
C ARG A 3 -8.07 -67.52 31.06
N TRP A 4 -7.31 -66.44 30.90
CA TRP A 4 -6.11 -66.19 31.70
C TRP A 4 -5.84 -64.67 31.75
N LEU A 5 -5.34 -64.27 32.90
CA LEU A 5 -5.21 -62.93 33.46
C LEU A 5 -3.75 -62.79 33.91
N ILE A 6 -3.32 -61.56 34.28
CA ILE A 6 -2.08 -61.20 35.02
C ILE A 6 -0.85 -60.95 34.12
N LEU A 7 0.00 -59.92 34.28
CA LEU A 7 0.03 -58.55 34.85
C LEU A 7 1.49 -58.04 34.74
N PHE A 8 1.69 -56.72 34.87
CA PHE A 8 2.92 -55.99 35.29
C PHE A 8 4.14 -56.03 34.31
N VAL A 9 4.96 -54.99 34.09
CA VAL A 9 5.54 -53.93 34.95
C VAL A 9 5.87 -52.66 34.11
N ALA A 10 5.92 -51.52 34.79
CA ALA A 10 6.26 -50.16 34.36
C ALA A 10 7.76 -49.90 34.04
N ALA A 11 8.06 -48.83 33.29
CA ALA A 11 9.17 -47.86 33.49
C ALA A 11 9.28 -46.94 32.25
N ALA A 12 9.04 -45.63 32.38
CA ALA A 12 10.04 -44.53 32.45
C ALA A 12 9.85 -43.60 31.24
N LEU A 13 9.22 -42.43 31.43
CA LEU A 13 9.89 -41.13 31.53
C LEU A 13 10.84 -40.82 30.36
N PHE A 14 10.33 -40.10 29.37
CA PHE A 14 11.07 -38.97 28.80
C PHE A 14 10.17 -37.75 28.79
N ALA A 15 10.44 -36.86 29.73
CA ALA A 15 10.04 -35.48 29.67
C ALA A 15 10.74 -34.84 28.45
N GLY A 16 9.97 -34.65 27.38
CA GLY A 16 10.35 -33.83 26.25
C GLY A 16 9.80 -32.41 26.43
N CYS A 17 10.39 -31.64 27.35
CA CYS A 17 10.25 -30.19 27.32
C CYS A 17 10.92 -29.67 26.05
N ASN A 18 10.16 -29.25 25.06
CA ASN A 18 10.64 -28.34 24.03
C ASN A 18 9.50 -27.46 23.51
N ALA A 19 8.91 -26.68 24.41
CA ALA A 19 8.10 -25.52 24.05
C ALA A 19 9.05 -24.37 23.68
N GLY A 20 9.54 -24.39 22.44
CA GLY A 20 10.25 -23.24 21.86
C GLY A 20 9.26 -22.08 21.57
N PRO A 21 9.66 -20.82 21.71
CA PRO A 21 8.81 -19.67 21.46
C PRO A 21 8.69 -19.43 19.94
N GLN A 22 7.85 -20.21 19.25
CA GLN A 22 7.52 -20.01 17.84
C GLN A 22 6.04 -19.69 17.56
N ASP A 23 5.13 -19.89 18.51
CA ASP A 23 3.68 -19.74 18.27
C ASP A 23 3.13 -18.31 18.41
N GLU A 24 3.81 -17.41 19.13
CA GLU A 24 3.29 -16.05 19.33
C GLU A 24 3.52 -15.13 18.12
N LYS A 25 4.65 -15.26 17.42
CA LYS A 25 4.95 -14.43 16.23
C LYS A 25 4.04 -14.75 15.04
N GLY A 26 3.59 -15.99 14.91
CA GLY A 26 2.66 -16.43 13.86
C GLY A 26 1.23 -15.94 14.11
N LYS A 27 0.76 -16.05 15.35
CA LYS A 27 -0.57 -15.55 15.75
C LYS A 27 -0.64 -14.03 15.69
N ALA A 28 0.34 -13.30 16.23
CA ALA A 28 0.36 -11.84 16.20
C ALA A 28 0.39 -11.26 14.78
N LYS A 29 1.18 -11.85 13.86
CA LYS A 29 1.19 -11.42 12.44
C LYS A 29 -0.12 -11.71 11.71
N THR A 30 -0.77 -12.83 12.05
CA THR A 30 -2.04 -13.23 11.43
C THR A 30 -3.18 -12.34 11.91
N THR A 31 -3.28 -12.12 13.22
CA THR A 31 -4.26 -11.20 13.83
C THR A 31 -4.07 -9.76 13.33
N GLN A 32 -2.84 -9.25 13.32
CA GLN A 32 -2.56 -7.90 12.81
C GLN A 32 -2.89 -7.75 11.31
N ARG A 33 -2.66 -8.78 10.50
CA ARG A 33 -3.04 -8.78 9.08
C ARG A 33 -4.55 -8.80 8.91
N GLN A 34 -5.27 -9.54 9.75
CA GLN A 34 -6.72 -9.65 9.73
C GLN A 34 -7.39 -8.35 10.19
N GLU A 35 -6.90 -7.71 11.26
CA GLU A 35 -7.38 -6.40 11.74
C GLU A 35 -7.19 -5.30 10.69
N ARG A 36 -6.01 -5.24 10.04
CA ARG A 36 -5.76 -4.32 8.93
C ARG A 36 -6.69 -4.56 7.75
N GLN A 37 -7.04 -5.81 7.47
CA GLN A 37 -8.00 -6.13 6.42
C GLN A 37 -9.42 -5.68 6.77
N ILE A 38 -9.85 -5.82 8.04
CA ILE A 38 -11.17 -5.40 8.50
C ILE A 38 -11.32 -3.87 8.47
N ALA A 39 -10.29 -3.12 8.89
CA ALA A 39 -10.32 -1.65 8.85
C ALA A 39 -10.47 -1.11 7.41
N VAL A 40 -9.74 -1.70 6.46
CA VAL A 40 -9.84 -1.32 5.03
C VAL A 40 -11.17 -1.77 4.40
N GLN A 41 -11.96 -2.63 5.05
CA GLN A 41 -13.24 -3.10 4.52
C GLN A 41 -14.44 -2.22 4.90
N LYS A 42 -14.29 -1.31 5.89
CA LYS A 42 -15.37 -0.46 6.44
C LYS A 42 -15.21 1.03 6.09
N LEU A 43 -14.50 1.36 5.01
CA LEU A 43 -14.42 2.75 4.55
C LEU A 43 -15.83 3.29 4.22
N GLY A 44 -16.05 4.57 4.51
CA GLY A 44 -17.37 5.22 4.39
C GLY A 44 -18.29 5.10 5.61
N GLU A 45 -17.97 4.28 6.61
CA GLU A 45 -18.63 4.30 7.94
C GLU A 45 -17.94 5.29 8.88
N SER A 46 -16.60 5.39 8.77
CA SER A 46 -15.76 6.34 9.49
C SER A 46 -15.07 7.28 8.50
N LYS A 47 -15.34 8.58 8.65
CA LYS A 47 -14.62 9.64 7.92
C LYS A 47 -13.12 9.60 8.21
N ALA A 48 -12.75 9.34 9.46
CA ALA A 48 -11.35 9.25 9.87
C ALA A 48 -10.62 8.10 9.17
N ASP A 49 -11.25 6.92 9.07
CA ASP A 49 -10.64 5.76 8.41
C ASP A 49 -10.43 6.01 6.92
N THR A 50 -11.39 6.70 6.29
CA THR A 50 -11.31 7.11 4.87
C THR A 50 -10.17 8.11 4.65
N VAL A 51 -10.04 9.11 5.53
CA VAL A 51 -8.94 10.07 5.51
C VAL A 51 -7.58 9.39 5.69
N ILE A 52 -7.45 8.45 6.62
CA ILE A 52 -6.20 7.69 6.83
C ILE A 52 -5.87 6.85 5.60
N PHE A 53 -6.87 6.18 5.01
CA PHE A 53 -6.70 5.41 3.79
C PHE A 53 -6.20 6.26 2.63
N LEU A 54 -6.81 7.43 2.40
CA LEU A 54 -6.40 8.34 1.32
C LEU A 54 -5.01 8.93 1.56
N ASN A 55 -4.70 9.38 2.77
CA ASN A 55 -3.34 9.82 3.11
C ASN A 55 -2.32 8.73 2.78
N ARG A 56 -2.59 7.49 3.18
CA ARG A 56 -1.69 6.37 2.90
C ARG A 56 -1.55 6.08 1.40
N ALA A 57 -2.65 6.19 0.65
CA ALA A 57 -2.66 6.01 -0.80
C ALA A 57 -1.83 7.08 -1.53
N GLU A 58 -1.94 8.34 -1.10
CA GLU A 58 -1.22 9.49 -1.67
C GLU A 58 0.28 9.50 -1.34
N HIS A 59 0.78 8.69 -0.39
CA HIS A 59 2.21 8.68 -0.02
C HIS A 59 2.97 7.48 -0.63
N VAL A 60 2.33 6.65 -1.45
CA VAL A 60 2.97 5.42 -1.97
C VAL A 60 4.16 5.68 -2.90
N TRP A 61 4.13 6.72 -3.73
CA TRP A 61 5.29 7.10 -4.55
C TRP A 61 6.42 7.69 -3.70
N GLU A 62 6.13 8.39 -2.61
CA GLU A 62 7.18 8.90 -1.73
C GLU A 62 7.99 7.74 -1.15
N GLU A 63 7.32 6.67 -0.73
CA GLU A 63 8.00 5.45 -0.28
C GLU A 63 8.88 4.82 -1.37
N LEU A 64 8.45 4.93 -2.64
CA LEU A 64 9.24 4.48 -3.77
C LEU A 64 10.50 5.34 -3.97
N TYR A 65 10.36 6.67 -3.89
CA TYR A 65 11.49 7.61 -3.96
C TYR A 65 12.46 7.43 -2.80
N PHE A 66 11.96 7.31 -1.56
CA PHE A 66 12.80 7.01 -0.39
C PHE A 66 13.54 5.68 -0.56
N ALA A 67 12.87 4.64 -1.06
CA ALA A 67 13.52 3.36 -1.33
C ALA A 67 14.63 3.46 -2.39
N ALA A 68 14.49 4.36 -3.37
CA ALA A 68 15.56 4.64 -4.34
C ALA A 68 16.73 5.40 -3.69
N MET A 69 16.46 6.33 -2.76
CA MET A 69 17.48 7.09 -2.03
C MET A 69 18.36 6.20 -1.14
N GLU A 70 17.78 5.17 -0.54
CA GLU A 70 18.48 4.19 0.32
C GLU A 70 19.38 3.22 -0.46
N SER A 71 19.35 3.27 -1.79
CA SER A 71 20.11 2.36 -2.64
C SER A 71 21.61 2.57 -2.50
N LYS A 72 22.33 1.48 -2.24
CA LYS A 72 23.81 1.46 -2.20
C LYS A 72 24.45 1.32 -3.58
N ARG A 73 23.65 1.17 -4.64
CA ARG A 73 24.14 1.00 -6.01
C ARG A 73 24.56 2.33 -6.60
N LYS A 74 25.55 2.31 -7.51
CA LYS A 74 26.02 3.51 -8.20
C LYS A 74 24.86 4.16 -8.97
N PRO A 75 24.58 5.46 -8.77
CA PRO A 75 23.59 6.19 -9.55
C PRO A 75 24.06 6.37 -11.00
N ILE A 76 23.10 6.53 -11.91
CA ILE A 76 23.33 6.85 -13.32
C ILE A 76 22.97 8.31 -13.53
N ARG A 77 23.80 9.04 -14.27
CA ARG A 77 23.54 10.44 -14.64
C ARG A 77 23.39 10.53 -16.14
N GLU A 78 22.24 11.04 -16.59
CA GLU A 78 21.89 11.14 -18.01
C GLU A 78 20.84 12.22 -18.17
N ASP A 79 20.95 13.05 -19.21
CA ASP A 79 19.99 14.13 -19.52
C ASP A 79 19.76 15.11 -18.36
N GLY A 80 20.80 15.39 -17.56
CA GLY A 80 20.71 16.23 -16.37
C GLY A 80 20.02 15.58 -15.17
N LEU A 81 19.52 14.35 -15.32
CA LEU A 81 18.82 13.61 -14.26
C LEU A 81 19.76 12.63 -13.55
N THR A 82 19.52 12.43 -12.25
CA THR A 82 20.19 11.40 -11.46
C THR A 82 19.23 10.27 -11.16
N TYR A 83 19.50 9.11 -11.77
CA TYR A 83 18.74 7.88 -11.62
C TYR A 83 19.34 6.99 -10.53
N ARG A 84 18.52 6.56 -9.57
CA ARG A 84 18.93 5.66 -8.47
C ARG A 84 18.26 4.31 -8.62
N ALA A 85 19.02 3.24 -8.38
CA ALA A 85 18.51 1.88 -8.54
C ALA A 85 17.48 1.55 -7.47
N LEU A 86 16.34 0.99 -7.85
CA LEU A 86 15.34 0.52 -6.90
C LEU A 86 15.76 -0.81 -6.25
N PRO A 87 15.37 -1.06 -4.99
CA PRO A 87 15.64 -2.32 -4.31
C PRO A 87 14.81 -3.47 -4.92
N SER A 88 15.14 -4.71 -4.57
CA SER A 88 14.51 -5.92 -5.13
C SER A 88 12.98 -5.99 -4.99
N ARG A 89 12.40 -5.29 -4.01
CA ARG A 89 10.93 -5.18 -3.86
C ARG A 89 10.27 -4.31 -4.92
N PHE A 90 11.03 -3.52 -5.68
CA PHE A 90 10.59 -2.56 -6.68
C PHE A 90 11.42 -2.63 -7.97
N ASP A 91 12.10 -3.75 -8.24
CA ASP A 91 13.04 -3.86 -9.36
C ASP A 91 12.41 -4.28 -10.69
N SER A 92 11.08 -4.24 -10.79
CA SER A 92 10.33 -4.44 -12.03
C SER A 92 9.05 -3.60 -12.06
N ARG A 93 8.54 -3.33 -13.27
CA ARG A 93 7.24 -2.67 -13.49
C ARG A 93 6.14 -3.37 -12.69
N GLU A 94 6.00 -4.68 -12.85
CA GLU A 94 4.96 -5.46 -12.17
C GLU A 94 4.98 -5.31 -10.64
N LYS A 95 6.19 -5.26 -10.04
CA LYS A 95 6.33 -5.08 -8.58
C LYS A 95 5.89 -3.70 -8.12
N ILE A 96 6.25 -2.66 -8.87
CA ILE A 96 5.86 -1.27 -8.55
C ILE A 96 4.35 -1.11 -8.74
N VAL A 97 3.80 -1.55 -9.88
CA VAL A 97 2.36 -1.50 -10.13
C VAL A 97 1.60 -2.32 -9.09
N SER A 98 2.08 -3.50 -8.70
CA SER A 98 1.46 -4.30 -7.63
C SER A 98 1.51 -3.58 -6.27
N TYR A 99 2.54 -2.78 -6.01
CA TYR A 99 2.65 -2.00 -4.79
C TYR A 99 1.64 -0.84 -4.77
N PHE A 100 1.49 -0.11 -5.88
CA PHE A 100 0.44 0.91 -6.05
C PHE A 100 -0.97 0.30 -6.00
N SER A 101 -1.16 -0.90 -6.57
CA SER A 101 -2.44 -1.61 -6.59
C SER A 101 -2.96 -2.03 -5.20
N ARG A 102 -2.24 -1.70 -4.12
CA ARG A 102 -2.73 -1.87 -2.74
C ARG A 102 -3.83 -0.87 -2.37
N TYR A 103 -3.89 0.24 -3.07
CA TYR A 103 -4.82 1.36 -2.83
C TYR A 103 -5.51 1.81 -4.10
N TRP A 104 -4.83 1.72 -5.24
CA TRP A 104 -5.32 2.19 -6.54
C TRP A 104 -5.81 1.02 -7.37
N THR A 105 -6.86 1.20 -8.17
CA THR A 105 -7.25 0.15 -9.14
C THR A 105 -6.10 -0.14 -10.10
N ARG A 106 -6.03 -1.37 -10.62
CA ARG A 106 -4.94 -1.80 -11.49
C ARG A 106 -4.67 -0.84 -12.67
N PRO A 107 -5.68 -0.37 -13.44
CA PRO A 107 -5.44 0.57 -14.55
C PRO A 107 -4.85 1.91 -14.08
N LEU A 108 -5.29 2.41 -12.91
CA LEU A 108 -4.75 3.64 -12.35
C LEU A 108 -3.33 3.45 -11.83
N ALA A 109 -3.04 2.32 -11.18
CA ALA A 109 -1.70 1.96 -10.74
C ALA A 109 -0.70 1.82 -11.91
N GLU A 110 -1.16 1.38 -13.08
CA GLU A 110 -0.34 1.34 -14.31
C GLU A 110 -0.02 2.75 -14.81
N ARG A 111 -1.02 3.63 -14.91
CA ARG A 111 -0.80 5.05 -15.26
C ARG A 111 0.15 5.75 -14.30
N MET A 112 -0.02 5.54 -12.99
CA MET A 112 0.91 6.08 -11.99
C MET A 112 2.36 5.61 -12.21
N TYR A 113 2.57 4.36 -12.64
CA TYR A 113 3.90 3.87 -12.99
C TYR A 113 4.42 4.52 -14.27
N ASP A 114 3.57 4.64 -15.29
CA ASP A 114 3.94 5.21 -16.58
C ASP A 114 4.29 6.71 -16.46
N ASN A 115 3.76 7.41 -15.44
CA ASN A 115 4.11 8.79 -15.09
C ASN A 115 5.44 8.92 -14.29
N LEU A 116 6.06 7.80 -13.89
CA LEU A 116 7.38 7.84 -13.27
C LEU A 116 8.48 7.97 -14.33
N THR A 117 9.49 8.79 -14.04
CA THR A 117 10.70 8.84 -14.85
C THR A 117 11.65 7.68 -14.49
N THR A 118 11.48 6.55 -15.19
CA THR A 118 12.25 5.31 -14.93
C THR A 118 13.18 4.90 -16.08
N LYS A 119 14.22 4.15 -15.76
CA LYS A 119 15.11 3.49 -16.73
C LYS A 119 15.36 2.04 -16.32
N VAL A 120 15.49 1.14 -17.30
CA VAL A 120 15.87 -0.26 -17.05
C VAL A 120 17.29 -0.49 -17.53
N VAL A 121 18.19 -0.81 -16.61
CA VAL A 121 19.60 -1.09 -16.91
C VAL A 121 19.98 -2.44 -16.35
N LYS A 122 20.38 -3.37 -17.22
CA LYS A 122 20.75 -4.75 -16.85
C LYS A 122 19.66 -5.45 -16.00
N GLY A 123 18.39 -5.28 -16.41
CA GLY A 123 17.24 -5.89 -15.72
C GLY A 123 16.92 -5.30 -14.34
N LYS A 124 17.40 -4.07 -14.05
CA LYS A 124 17.08 -3.33 -12.83
C LYS A 124 16.43 -2.00 -13.17
N VAL A 125 15.33 -1.70 -12.48
CA VAL A 125 14.67 -0.40 -12.58
C VAL A 125 15.45 0.63 -11.77
N TYR A 126 15.69 1.77 -12.40
CA TYR A 126 16.19 2.98 -11.81
C TYR A 126 15.12 4.06 -11.90
N LEU A 127 15.09 4.93 -10.91
CA LEU A 127 14.10 6.01 -10.76
C LEU A 127 14.84 7.34 -10.62
N ALA A 128 14.45 8.34 -11.42
CA ALA A 128 14.88 9.71 -11.20
C ALA A 128 14.12 10.32 -10.01
N GLY A 129 14.67 11.37 -9.38
CA GLY A 129 13.94 12.10 -8.34
C GLY A 129 12.66 12.76 -8.90
N PRO A 130 11.70 13.13 -8.03
CA PRO A 130 10.50 13.83 -8.47
C PRO A 130 10.86 15.16 -9.13
N SER A 131 10.16 15.51 -10.21
CA SER A 131 10.34 16.76 -10.95
C SER A 131 9.71 17.97 -10.24
N ALA A 132 8.69 17.74 -9.42
CA ALA A 132 7.97 18.75 -8.65
C ALA A 132 7.62 18.24 -7.25
N LEU A 133 7.44 19.17 -6.32
CA LEU A 133 6.90 18.86 -4.99
C LEU A 133 5.38 18.76 -5.08
N TYR A 134 4.83 17.72 -4.46
CA TYR A 134 3.40 17.42 -4.51
C TYR A 134 2.79 17.20 -3.12
N PRO A 135 2.75 18.23 -2.25
CA PRO A 135 2.16 18.10 -0.94
C PRO A 135 0.63 18.02 -1.00
N VAL A 136 0.08 16.91 -0.53
CA VAL A 136 -1.37 16.69 -0.41
C VAL A 136 -1.79 16.72 1.05
N LEU A 137 -2.79 17.55 1.36
CA LEU A 137 -3.35 17.75 2.69
C LEU A 137 -4.76 17.14 2.74
N ILE A 138 -4.88 15.99 3.40
CA ILE A 138 -6.17 15.31 3.59
C ILE A 138 -6.44 15.20 5.10
N SER A 139 -7.51 15.83 5.55
CA SER A 139 -7.92 15.86 6.95
C SER A 139 -9.42 15.61 7.08
N THR A 140 -9.88 15.30 8.29
CA THR A 140 -11.31 15.22 8.57
C THR A 140 -12.02 16.57 8.41
N GLY A 141 -11.31 17.71 8.52
CA GLY A 141 -11.90 19.04 8.38
C GLY A 141 -12.21 19.44 6.94
N ASN A 142 -11.37 19.02 5.99
CA ASN A 142 -11.48 19.43 4.58
C ASN A 142 -12.01 18.33 3.64
N THR A 143 -12.41 17.18 4.19
CA THR A 143 -12.93 16.04 3.41
C THR A 143 -14.46 15.97 3.52
N SER A 144 -15.18 15.58 2.47
CA SER A 144 -16.60 15.18 2.51
C SER A 144 -16.79 13.82 1.85
N LEU A 145 -17.83 13.10 2.26
CA LEU A 145 -18.10 11.73 1.83
C LEU A 145 -19.55 11.64 1.34
N GLU A 146 -19.74 11.00 0.20
CA GLU A 146 -21.04 10.74 -0.38
C GLU A 146 -21.08 9.29 -0.90
N LYS A 147 -22.09 8.53 -0.49
CA LYS A 147 -22.31 7.19 -1.03
C LYS A 147 -23.14 7.32 -2.31
N THR A 148 -22.62 6.79 -3.41
CA THR A 148 -23.27 6.76 -4.72
C THR A 148 -23.52 5.31 -5.13
N GLU A 149 -24.23 5.10 -6.24
CA GLU A 149 -24.43 3.76 -6.81
C GLU A 149 -23.10 3.11 -7.24
N ASP A 150 -22.14 3.93 -7.68
CA ASP A 150 -20.84 3.49 -8.18
C ASP A 150 -19.81 3.23 -7.09
N GLY A 151 -20.00 3.77 -5.88
CA GLY A 151 -19.06 3.63 -4.78
C GLY A 151 -19.15 4.73 -3.73
N LEU A 152 -18.03 5.02 -3.09
CA LEU A 152 -17.89 6.11 -2.14
C LEU A 152 -17.15 7.27 -2.82
N LEU A 153 -17.87 8.35 -3.09
CA LEU A 153 -17.31 9.60 -3.58
C LEU A 153 -16.72 10.37 -2.39
N VAL A 154 -15.48 10.80 -2.51
CA VAL A 154 -14.77 11.54 -1.46
C VAL A 154 -14.21 12.82 -2.07
N THR A 155 -14.64 13.97 -1.55
CA THR A 155 -14.14 15.27 -2.02
C THR A 155 -13.25 15.87 -0.96
N VAL A 156 -12.04 16.27 -1.34
CA VAL A 156 -11.08 16.95 -0.49
C VAL A 156 -10.91 18.37 -1.03
N ASN A 157 -11.43 19.34 -0.29
CA ASN A 157 -11.23 20.75 -0.57
C ASN A 157 -9.90 21.21 0.03
N GLU A 158 -9.33 22.30 -0.47
CA GLU A 158 -8.10 22.87 0.11
C GLU A 158 -6.99 21.81 0.24
N ALA A 159 -6.86 20.91 -0.74
CA ALA A 159 -5.98 19.74 -0.69
C ALA A 159 -4.49 20.11 -0.75
N THR A 160 -4.16 21.39 -0.90
CA THR A 160 -2.80 21.92 -0.83
C THR A 160 -2.82 23.41 -0.45
N SER A 161 -1.65 24.02 -0.29
CA SER A 161 -1.53 25.47 -0.07
C SER A 161 -1.80 26.25 -1.37
N PRO A 162 -2.37 27.47 -1.31
CA PRO A 162 -2.54 28.35 -2.48
C PRO A 162 -1.24 28.64 -3.24
N SER A 163 -0.07 28.43 -2.60
CA SER A 163 1.24 28.55 -3.25
C SER A 163 1.54 27.43 -4.26
N PHE A 164 0.84 26.29 -4.19
CA PHE A 164 1.03 25.16 -5.08
C PHE A 164 0.00 25.11 -6.21
N ALA A 165 -1.24 25.55 -5.96
CA ALA A 165 -2.29 25.57 -6.98
C ALA A 165 -3.41 26.56 -6.63
N SER A 166 -4.04 27.13 -7.66
CA SER A 166 -5.29 27.91 -7.53
C SER A 166 -6.50 26.99 -7.32
N GLU A 167 -6.63 25.96 -8.16
CA GLU A 167 -7.63 24.90 -8.03
C GLU A 167 -7.12 23.79 -7.12
N ARG A 168 -7.76 23.64 -5.95
CA ARG A 168 -7.25 22.79 -4.86
C ARG A 168 -8.25 21.76 -4.38
N THR A 169 -9.25 21.44 -5.20
CA THR A 169 -10.21 20.39 -4.92
C THR A 169 -9.81 19.12 -5.65
N ILE A 170 -9.79 18.01 -4.91
CA ILE A 170 -9.57 16.67 -5.45
C ILE A 170 -10.79 15.83 -5.13
N THR A 171 -11.26 15.08 -6.11
CA THR A 171 -12.37 14.12 -5.93
C THR A 171 -11.88 12.71 -6.20
N TYR A 172 -12.16 11.80 -5.28
CA TYR A 172 -11.82 10.39 -5.36
C TYR A 172 -13.10 9.56 -5.49
N LEU A 173 -13.09 8.55 -6.36
CA LEU A 173 -14.10 7.50 -6.36
C LEU A 173 -13.51 6.21 -5.81
N LEU A 174 -13.96 5.80 -4.63
CA LEU A 174 -13.55 4.56 -3.99
C LEU A 174 -14.57 3.47 -4.33
N VAL A 175 -14.10 2.36 -4.87
CA VAL A 175 -14.93 1.20 -5.22
C VAL A 175 -14.46 -0.02 -4.44
N ARG A 176 -15.36 -0.99 -4.28
CA ARG A 176 -15.03 -2.25 -3.62
C ARG A 176 -14.65 -3.29 -4.66
N ASP A 177 -13.44 -3.83 -4.59
CA ASP A 177 -13.03 -4.94 -5.44
C ASP A 177 -13.94 -6.16 -5.20
N LYS A 178 -14.45 -6.74 -6.28
CA LYS A 178 -15.46 -7.81 -6.20
C LYS A 178 -14.88 -9.09 -5.58
N LYS A 179 -13.58 -9.35 -5.78
CA LYS A 179 -12.90 -10.58 -5.35
C LYS A 179 -12.38 -10.49 -3.92
N THR A 180 -11.63 -9.44 -3.61
CA THR A 180 -10.95 -9.25 -2.33
C THR A 180 -11.78 -8.47 -1.31
N LYS A 181 -12.87 -7.83 -1.75
CA LYS A 181 -13.74 -6.96 -0.95
C LYS A 181 -13.03 -5.75 -0.33
N ARG A 182 -11.82 -5.44 -0.77
CA ARG A 182 -11.06 -4.27 -0.33
C ARG A 182 -11.53 -3.04 -1.11
N TYR A 183 -11.45 -1.88 -0.49
CA TYR A 183 -11.61 -0.63 -1.21
C TYR A 183 -10.36 -0.31 -2.03
N GLU A 184 -10.59 0.21 -3.23
CA GLU A 184 -9.60 0.72 -4.16
C GLU A 184 -10.06 2.05 -4.73
N ILE A 185 -9.12 2.93 -5.05
CA ILE A 185 -9.39 4.21 -5.70
C ILE A 185 -9.47 3.95 -7.21
N LYS A 186 -10.68 4.07 -7.75
CA LYS A 186 -10.97 3.90 -9.18
C LYS A 186 -10.58 5.12 -9.98
N SER A 187 -10.85 6.30 -9.45
CA SER A 187 -10.46 7.56 -10.05
C SER A 187 -10.07 8.57 -8.98
N ARG A 188 -9.22 9.49 -9.40
CA ARG A 188 -8.85 10.69 -8.68
C ARG A 188 -8.80 11.81 -9.72
N THR A 189 -9.64 12.80 -9.55
CA THR A 189 -9.83 13.89 -10.50
C THR A 189 -9.64 15.24 -9.82
N GLY A 190 -9.20 16.23 -10.59
CA GLY A 190 -8.91 17.58 -10.12
C GLY A 190 -7.60 18.07 -10.73
N ALA A 191 -7.51 19.37 -11.01
CA ALA A 191 -6.34 19.93 -11.69
C ALA A 191 -5.04 19.66 -10.92
N TYR A 192 -5.07 19.76 -9.59
CA TYR A 192 -3.90 19.57 -8.75
C TYR A 192 -3.41 18.11 -8.76
N GLY A 193 -2.25 17.88 -9.37
CA GLY A 193 -1.59 16.57 -9.47
C GLY A 193 -2.09 15.68 -10.57
N SER A 194 -2.94 16.18 -11.48
CA SER A 194 -3.43 15.42 -12.63
C SER A 194 -2.31 14.72 -13.40
N GLU A 195 -1.12 15.34 -13.50
CA GLU A 195 0.07 14.76 -14.13
C GLU A 195 0.56 13.44 -13.51
N GLN A 196 0.12 13.11 -12.29
CA GLN A 196 0.46 11.83 -11.64
C GLN A 196 -0.58 10.73 -11.88
N PHE A 197 -1.79 11.07 -12.32
CA PHE A 197 -2.94 10.14 -12.32
C PHE A 197 -3.71 10.06 -13.62
N GLU A 198 -3.68 11.12 -14.44
CA GLU A 198 -4.46 11.25 -15.67
C GLU A 198 -3.61 10.94 -16.90
#